data_AF-A0A936TBL6-F1
#
_entry.id   AF-A0A936TBL6-F1
#
_cell.length_a   1.000
_cell.length_b   1.000
_cell.length_c   1.000
_cell.angle_alpha   90.00
_cell.angle_beta   90.00
_cell.angle_gamma   90.00
#
_symmetry.space_group_name_H-M   'P 1'
#
loop_
_entity.id
_entity.type
_entity.pdbx_description
1 polymer ?
#
loop_
_entity_poly.entity_id
_entity_poly.type
_entity_poly.pdbx_seq_one_letter_code
_entity_poly.pdbx_strand_id
1 'polypeptide(L)'
;MANKTNINAPKESALAVDTTSPFYRVCPYSSCNKPFMYTRSDQKYCSRKCQNDDYNKFRLTRKNTGGPPPESSADNNSSPLIVEDALKEINEPKQTEQLPESVPNEQISIEDPKELIYKMNIKFLNSLVLNKYNEIILHTEVMMDNKFDFTCSSGRSPLHNIESKYNCHFLVFGKYRVYRIDFDKLLIKKITQ
;
A
#
# COMPACT_ATOMS: atom_id res chain seq x y z
N MET A 1 -30.15 35.23 16.52
CA MET A 1 -29.27 34.76 15.43
C MET A 1 -28.14 33.96 16.06
N ALA A 2 -28.25 32.63 16.05
CA ALA A 2 -27.28 31.75 16.71
C ALA A 2 -26.07 31.53 15.79
N ASN A 3 -24.90 31.99 16.25
CA ASN A 3 -23.62 31.75 15.58
C ASN A 3 -23.32 30.25 15.58
N LYS A 4 -23.32 29.65 14.39
CA LYS A 4 -22.82 28.29 14.17
C LYS A 4 -21.30 28.30 14.37
N THR A 5 -20.86 27.97 15.57
CA THR A 5 -19.45 27.70 15.87
C THR A 5 -19.03 26.49 15.03
N ASN A 6 -18.15 26.72 14.06
CA ASN A 6 -17.61 25.67 13.20
C ASN A 6 -16.64 24.80 14.03
N ILE A 7 -17.11 23.63 14.47
CA ILE A 7 -16.40 22.70 15.37
C ILE A 7 -15.16 22.06 14.72
N ASN A 8 -14.93 22.28 13.41
CA ASN A 8 -13.87 21.62 12.64
C ASN A 8 -12.73 22.54 12.17
N ALA A 9 -12.50 23.66 12.85
CA ALA A 9 -11.30 24.47 12.59
C ALA A 9 -10.07 23.82 13.27
N PRO A 10 -8.97 23.52 12.55
CA PRO A 10 -7.72 23.15 13.18
C PRO A 10 -7.24 24.34 14.00
N LYS A 11 -7.35 24.26 15.33
CA LYS A 11 -6.73 25.21 16.24
C LYS A 11 -5.21 25.12 16.03
N GLU A 12 -4.53 26.26 16.03
CA GLU A 12 -3.07 26.31 16.16
C GLU A 12 -2.66 25.37 17.29
N SER A 13 -1.62 24.57 17.06
CA SER A 13 -1.24 23.51 17.98
C SER A 13 -0.97 24.10 19.37
N ALA A 14 -1.87 23.87 20.32
CA ALA A 14 -1.72 24.30 21.72
C ALA A 14 -0.64 23.49 22.48
N LEU A 15 0.11 22.65 21.78
CA LEU A 15 1.16 21.81 22.34
C LEU A 15 2.50 22.55 22.32
N ALA A 16 3.20 22.53 23.44
CA ALA A 16 4.57 22.99 23.52
C ALA A 16 5.45 22.23 22.52
N VAL A 17 6.31 22.95 21.80
CA VAL A 17 7.19 22.37 20.78
C VAL A 17 8.26 21.52 21.44
N ASP A 18 8.23 20.21 21.21
CA ASP A 18 9.27 19.26 21.60
C ASP A 18 9.91 18.65 20.35
N THR A 19 11.17 19.00 20.10
CA THR A 19 11.94 18.53 18.91
C THR A 19 12.25 17.04 18.92
N THR A 20 12.15 16.38 20.08
CA THR A 20 12.40 14.94 20.23
C THR A 20 11.15 14.10 20.01
N SER A 21 9.98 14.75 19.95
CA SER A 21 8.70 14.09 19.80
C SER A 21 8.47 13.62 18.35
N PRO A 22 7.93 12.41 18.12
CA PRO A 22 7.60 11.92 16.78
C PRO A 22 6.52 12.73 16.07
N PHE A 23 5.84 13.62 16.82
CA PHE A 23 4.81 14.53 16.34
C PHE A 23 5.38 15.91 15.96
N TYR A 24 6.69 16.12 16.12
CA TYR A 24 7.39 17.36 15.74
C TYR A 24 7.49 17.46 14.22
N ARG A 25 7.13 18.64 13.70
CA ARG A 25 7.20 18.94 12.28
C ARG A 25 7.66 20.38 12.09
N VAL A 26 8.26 20.65 10.94
CA VAL A 26 8.53 22.00 10.45
C VAL A 26 7.57 22.24 9.28
N CYS A 27 6.89 23.40 9.28
CA CYS A 27 5.93 23.72 8.22
C CYS A 27 6.64 23.78 6.86
N PRO A 28 6.21 23.02 5.84
CA PRO A 28 6.89 22.97 4.53
C PRO A 28 6.62 24.22 3.67
N TYR A 29 5.67 25.08 4.07
CA TYR A 29 5.40 26.30 3.35
C TYR A 29 6.61 27.24 3.46
N SER A 30 7.24 27.52 2.31
CA SER A 30 8.54 28.19 2.19
C SER A 30 8.63 29.53 2.93
N SER A 31 7.51 30.24 3.06
CA SER A 31 7.43 31.54 3.73
C SER A 31 7.10 31.45 5.23
N CYS A 32 6.84 30.25 5.75
CA CYS A 32 6.52 30.02 7.16
C CYS A 32 7.68 29.33 7.88
N ASN A 33 8.06 28.11 7.48
CA ASN A 33 9.11 27.29 8.12
C ASN A 33 9.03 27.20 9.67
N LYS A 34 7.86 27.44 10.25
CA LYS A 34 7.69 27.42 11.71
C LYS A 34 7.66 25.99 12.24
N PRO A 35 8.34 25.70 13.35
CA PRO A 35 8.19 24.42 14.04
C PRO A 35 6.81 24.35 14.69
N PHE A 36 6.19 23.16 14.67
CA PHE A 36 4.91 22.91 15.30
C PHE A 36 4.80 21.45 15.76
N MET A 37 3.86 21.21 16.67
CA MET A 37 3.51 19.87 17.18
C MET A 37 2.10 19.54 16.73
N TYR A 38 1.80 18.31 16.32
CA TYR A 38 0.40 17.98 16.03
C TYR A 38 0.05 16.54 16.39
N THR A 39 -1.14 16.36 16.97
CA THR A 39 -1.61 15.04 17.43
C THR A 39 -2.05 14.13 16.30
N ARG A 40 -2.42 14.69 15.15
CA ARG A 40 -2.80 13.92 13.96
C ARG A 40 -1.63 13.81 12.98
N SER A 41 -1.36 12.59 12.54
CA SER A 41 -0.25 12.28 11.63
C SER A 41 -0.45 12.82 10.21
N ASP A 42 -1.67 13.22 9.84
CA ASP A 42 -2.04 13.74 8.52
C ASP A 42 -1.80 15.25 8.33
N GLN A 43 -1.60 15.99 9.41
CA GLN A 43 -1.39 17.44 9.32
C GLN A 43 0.04 17.79 8.91
N LYS A 44 0.17 18.27 7.67
CA LYS A 44 1.45 18.67 7.06
C LYS A 44 1.86 20.12 7.36
N TYR A 45 0.90 21.00 7.64
CA TYR A 45 1.13 22.44 7.80
C TYR A 45 0.84 22.88 9.23
N CYS A 46 1.58 23.89 9.71
CA CYS A 46 1.33 24.46 11.03
C CYS A 46 -0.05 25.13 11.15
N SER A 47 -0.66 25.49 10.02
CA SER A 47 -2.00 26.06 9.96
C SER A 47 -2.67 25.80 8.60
N ARG A 48 -4.01 25.87 8.58
CA ARG A 48 -4.80 25.81 7.34
C ARG A 48 -4.48 26.96 6.39
N LYS A 49 -4.06 28.11 6.92
CA LYS A 49 -3.58 29.23 6.12
C LYS A 49 -2.34 28.84 5.30
N CYS A 50 -1.33 28.25 5.93
CA CYS A 50 -0.13 27.80 5.22
C CYS A 50 -0.44 26.73 4.16
N GLN A 51 -1.39 25.83 4.44
CA GLN A 51 -1.86 24.86 3.45
C GLN A 51 -2.53 25.52 2.24
N ASN A 52 -3.43 26.48 2.49
CA ASN A 52 -4.13 27.19 1.42
C ASN A 52 -3.19 28.07 0.60
N ASP A 53 -2.25 28.75 1.25
CA ASP A 53 -1.29 29.63 0.58
C ASP A 53 -0.34 28.81 -0.31
N ASP A 54 0.12 27.66 0.16
CA ASP A 54 0.95 26.74 -0.64
C ASP A 54 0.18 26.20 -1.86
N TYR A 55 -1.07 25.78 -1.65
CA TYR A 55 -1.96 25.35 -2.74
C TYR A 55 -2.21 26.45 -3.77
N ASN A 56 -2.45 27.68 -3.31
CA ASN A 56 -2.67 28.83 -4.19
C ASN A 56 -1.41 29.17 -4.99
N LYS A 57 -0.24 29.11 -4.36
CA LYS A 57 1.05 29.28 -5.04
C LYS A 57 1.22 28.25 -6.16
N PHE A 58 0.95 26.97 -5.88
CA PHE A 58 0.97 25.89 -6.87
C PHE A 58 -0.02 26.13 -8.02
N ARG A 59 -1.23 26.60 -7.72
CA ARG A 59 -2.26 26.90 -8.72
C ARG A 59 -1.83 28.05 -9.64
N LEU A 60 -1.17 29.07 -9.09
CA LEU A 60 -0.66 30.22 -9.85
C LEU A 60 0.50 29.81 -10.76
N THR A 61 1.43 28.95 -10.30
CA THR A 61 2.47 28.42 -11.17
C THR A 61 1.89 27.60 -12.32
N ARG A 62 0.90 26.73 -12.08
CA ARG A 62 0.24 25.98 -13.15
C ARG A 62 -0.48 26.85 -14.19
N LYS A 63 -1.18 27.91 -13.74
CA LYS A 63 -1.85 28.84 -14.66
C LYS A 63 -0.86 29.56 -15.58
N ASN A 64 0.37 29.80 -15.10
CA ASN A 64 1.40 30.47 -15.87
C ASN A 64 2.19 29.50 -16.79
N THR A 65 2.13 28.18 -16.57
CA THR A 65 2.91 27.19 -17.33
C THR A 65 2.10 26.27 -18.24
N GLY A 66 0.80 26.52 -18.46
CA GLY A 66 -0.01 25.86 -19.50
C GLY A 66 -0.09 24.32 -19.42
N GLY A 67 0.08 23.71 -18.24
CA GLY A 67 0.04 22.26 -18.08
C GLY A 67 -1.39 21.71 -17.95
N PRO A 68 -1.69 20.52 -18.50
CA PRO A 68 -3.06 20.00 -18.56
C PRO A 68 -3.62 19.71 -17.15
N PRO A 69 -4.96 19.78 -16.99
CA PRO A 69 -5.62 19.44 -15.74
C PRO A 69 -5.44 17.94 -15.46
N PRO A 70 -5.37 17.51 -14.19
CA PRO A 70 -5.54 16.09 -13.88
C PRO A 70 -6.98 15.69 -14.21
N GLU A 71 -7.12 14.63 -15.02
CA GLU A 71 -8.39 14.02 -15.39
C GLU A 71 -9.20 13.69 -14.14
N SER A 72 -10.36 14.34 -14.05
CA SER A 72 -11.48 13.95 -13.22
C SER A 72 -12.12 12.70 -13.83
N SER A 73 -12.06 11.59 -13.10
CA SER A 73 -13.09 10.55 -12.98
C SER A 73 -14.22 10.55 -14.02
N ALA A 74 -14.20 9.62 -14.97
CA ALA A 74 -15.39 9.02 -15.58
C ALA A 74 -15.05 7.68 -16.28
N ASP A 75 -16.02 6.76 -16.20
CA ASP A 75 -16.27 5.59 -17.05
C ASP A 75 -15.54 4.27 -16.73
N ASN A 76 -16.24 3.22 -16.28
CA ASN A 76 -17.32 2.42 -16.87
C ASN A 76 -16.79 1.30 -17.78
N ASN A 77 -17.09 0.06 -17.35
CA ASN A 77 -17.29 -1.19 -18.10
C ASN A 77 -16.49 -1.46 -19.38
N SER A 78 -15.71 -2.56 -19.38
CA SER A 78 -16.04 -3.81 -20.11
C SER A 78 -14.79 -4.69 -20.25
N SER A 79 -14.88 -5.94 -19.80
CA SER A 79 -14.04 -7.06 -20.29
C SER A 79 -14.84 -7.82 -21.38
N PRO A 80 -14.33 -8.93 -21.96
CA PRO A 80 -13.11 -9.11 -22.77
C PRO A 80 -13.41 -9.92 -24.07
N LEU A 81 -12.51 -9.99 -25.07
CA LEU A 81 -12.55 -10.99 -26.16
C LEU A 81 -11.10 -11.41 -26.52
N ILE A 82 -10.69 -12.63 -26.18
CA ILE A 82 -10.59 -13.87 -26.99
C ILE A 82 -9.55 -13.78 -28.12
N VAL A 83 -8.57 -14.70 -28.08
CA VAL A 83 -7.86 -15.22 -29.25
C VAL A 83 -7.78 -16.74 -29.12
N GLU A 84 -8.46 -17.42 -30.04
CA GLU A 84 -8.38 -18.87 -30.30
C GLU A 84 -7.26 -19.19 -31.31
N ASP A 85 -7.11 -20.50 -31.56
CA ASP A 85 -6.28 -21.20 -32.56
C ASP A 85 -4.88 -21.66 -32.09
N ALA A 86 -4.46 -22.93 -32.20
CA ALA A 86 -4.88 -23.98 -33.13
C ALA A 86 -4.63 -25.42 -32.60
N LEU A 87 -5.46 -26.33 -33.13
CA LEU A 87 -5.53 -27.79 -32.97
C LEU A 87 -4.31 -28.60 -33.48
N LYS A 88 -4.15 -29.84 -32.96
CA LYS A 88 -4.39 -31.15 -33.65
C LYS A 88 -3.94 -32.31 -32.74
N GLU A 89 -4.84 -33.15 -32.22
CA GLU A 89 -5.26 -34.48 -32.73
C GLU A 89 -4.08 -35.37 -33.20
N ILE A 90 -3.97 -36.67 -32.87
CA ILE A 90 -4.94 -37.74 -33.19
C ILE A 90 -4.76 -39.03 -32.33
N ASN A 91 -5.89 -39.72 -32.11
CA ASN A 91 -6.15 -41.19 -32.06
C ASN A 91 -6.07 -42.04 -30.76
N GLU A 92 -7.26 -42.47 -30.32
CA GLU A 92 -7.67 -43.58 -29.40
C GLU A 92 -7.59 -45.00 -30.06
N PRO A 93 -8.16 -46.12 -29.50
CA PRO A 93 -8.33 -46.62 -28.11
C PRO A 93 -7.90 -48.12 -27.96
N LYS A 94 -7.91 -48.67 -26.72
CA LYS A 94 -8.36 -50.07 -26.40
C LYS A 94 -8.46 -50.37 -24.88
N GLN A 95 -9.71 -50.54 -24.42
CA GLN A 95 -10.31 -51.60 -23.55
C GLN A 95 -9.36 -52.57 -22.79
N THR A 96 -9.59 -53.10 -21.57
CA THR A 96 -10.70 -53.24 -20.59
C THR A 96 -10.08 -53.87 -19.30
N GLU A 97 -10.57 -53.58 -18.07
CA GLU A 97 -10.98 -54.56 -17.01
C GLU A 97 -11.15 -53.93 -15.60
N GLN A 98 -12.40 -53.98 -15.11
CA GLN A 98 -12.97 -54.22 -13.76
C GLN A 98 -12.40 -53.60 -12.44
N LEU A 99 -13.34 -52.95 -11.71
CA LEU A 99 -13.41 -52.59 -10.27
C LEU A 99 -13.13 -53.79 -9.31
N PRO A 100 -12.97 -53.65 -7.96
CA PRO A 100 -13.36 -52.52 -7.10
C PRO A 100 -12.37 -52.13 -5.98
N GLU A 101 -12.53 -50.92 -5.41
CA GLU A 101 -12.75 -50.69 -3.97
C GLU A 101 -12.64 -49.20 -3.62
N SER A 102 -13.52 -48.79 -2.71
CA SER A 102 -13.76 -47.44 -2.24
C SER A 102 -12.52 -46.77 -1.64
N VAL A 103 -11.98 -45.77 -2.35
CA VAL A 103 -11.07 -44.78 -1.75
C VAL A 103 -11.92 -43.60 -1.28
N PRO A 104 -11.73 -43.09 -0.04
CA PRO A 104 -12.40 -41.86 0.38
C PRO A 104 -12.05 -40.78 -0.63
N ASN A 105 -13.07 -40.17 -1.22
CA ASN A 105 -12.93 -39.03 -2.10
C ASN A 105 -12.47 -37.85 -1.23
N GLU A 106 -11.19 -37.85 -0.84
CA GLU A 106 -10.49 -36.62 -0.47
C GLU A 106 -10.57 -35.76 -1.73
N GLN A 107 -11.55 -34.87 -1.72
CA GLN A 107 -11.62 -33.76 -2.64
C GLN A 107 -10.25 -33.09 -2.57
N ILE A 108 -9.41 -33.36 -3.56
CA ILE A 108 -8.18 -32.64 -3.79
C ILE A 108 -8.64 -31.22 -4.07
N SER A 109 -8.72 -30.42 -3.01
CA SER A 109 -8.96 -29.00 -3.07
C SER A 109 -7.76 -28.46 -3.83
N ILE A 110 -7.94 -28.22 -5.13
CA ILE A 110 -6.97 -27.52 -5.96
C ILE A 110 -6.94 -26.10 -5.39
N GLU A 111 -6.12 -25.88 -4.37
CA GLU A 111 -5.90 -24.53 -3.83
C GLU A 111 -5.45 -23.64 -4.99
N ASP A 112 -6.08 -22.47 -5.11
CA ASP A 112 -5.67 -21.47 -6.10
C ASP A 112 -4.15 -21.25 -5.97
N PRO A 113 -3.35 -21.37 -7.05
CA PRO A 113 -1.92 -21.13 -7.00
C PRO A 113 -1.52 -19.83 -6.30
N LYS A 114 -2.34 -18.77 -6.41
CA LYS A 114 -2.10 -17.51 -5.70
C LYS A 114 -2.28 -17.63 -4.19
N GLU A 115 -3.24 -18.44 -3.74
CA GLU A 115 -3.47 -18.68 -2.32
C GLU A 115 -2.30 -19.46 -1.70
N LEU A 116 -1.76 -20.45 -2.43
CA LEU A 116 -0.58 -21.20 -2.01
C LEU A 116 0.65 -20.27 -1.86
N ILE A 117 0.91 -19.42 -2.85
CA ILE A 117 2.00 -18.44 -2.80
C ILE A 117 1.80 -17.45 -1.65
N TYR A 118 0.58 -16.97 -1.45
CA TYR A 118 0.26 -16.09 -0.33
C TYR A 118 0.54 -16.77 1.01
N LYS A 119 0.15 -18.03 1.19
CA LYS A 119 0.47 -18.82 2.40
C LYS A 119 1.98 -18.98 2.59
N MET A 120 2.74 -19.21 1.52
CA MET A 120 4.22 -19.28 1.58
C MET A 120 4.83 -17.96 2.03
N ASN A 121 4.38 -16.83 1.49
CA ASN A 121 4.82 -15.50 1.92
C ASN A 121 4.56 -15.29 3.41
N ILE A 122 3.37 -15.63 3.90
CA ILE A 122 3.03 -15.53 5.33
C ILE A 122 3.92 -16.44 6.19
N LYS A 123 4.18 -17.66 5.74
CA LYS A 123 5.06 -18.60 6.44
C LYS A 123 6.47 -18.03 6.59
N PHE A 124 7.02 -17.45 5.52
CA PHE A 124 8.31 -16.77 5.56
C PHE A 124 8.29 -15.57 6.52
N LEU A 125 7.28 -14.71 6.46
CA LEU A 125 7.20 -13.55 7.36
C LEU A 125 7.09 -13.94 8.84
N ASN A 126 6.44 -15.08 9.12
CA ASN A 126 6.33 -15.62 10.48
C ASN A 126 7.64 -16.23 11.00
N SER A 127 8.60 -16.59 10.16
CA SER A 127 9.91 -17.10 10.60
C SER A 127 10.92 -15.99 10.90
N LEU A 128 10.61 -14.74 10.55
CA LEU A 128 11.48 -13.60 10.80
C LEU A 128 11.56 -13.27 12.30
N VAL A 129 12.79 -13.10 12.80
CA VAL A 129 13.04 -12.62 14.16
C VAL A 129 12.94 -11.10 14.17
N LEU A 130 11.88 -10.56 14.76
CA LEU A 130 11.62 -9.13 14.82
C LEU A 130 12.29 -8.50 16.04
N ASN A 131 12.59 -7.20 15.94
CA ASN A 131 13.10 -6.41 17.07
C ASN A 131 11.99 -6.11 18.11
N LYS A 132 12.34 -5.40 19.18
CA LYS A 132 11.39 -4.98 20.25
C LYS A 132 10.22 -4.11 19.78
N TYR A 133 10.28 -3.55 18.57
CA TYR A 133 9.24 -2.74 17.95
C TYR A 133 8.39 -3.53 16.94
N ASN A 134 8.53 -4.86 16.89
CA ASN A 134 7.89 -5.74 15.90
C ASN A 134 8.30 -5.42 14.45
N GLU A 135 9.54 -5.00 14.26
CA GLU A 135 10.07 -4.54 12.98
C GLU A 135 11.37 -5.26 12.62
N ILE A 136 11.66 -5.37 11.32
CA ILE A 136 12.94 -5.79 10.77
C ILE A 136 13.19 -5.08 9.44
N ILE A 137 14.44 -4.75 9.14
CA ILE A 137 14.86 -4.25 7.84
C ILE A 137 15.59 -5.38 7.12
N LEU A 138 15.16 -5.71 5.91
CA LEU A 138 15.79 -6.71 5.06
C LEU A 138 16.15 -6.10 3.70
N HIS A 139 17.16 -6.66 3.05
CA HIS A 139 17.42 -6.37 1.65
C HIS A 139 16.39 -7.08 0.76
N THR A 140 16.00 -6.45 -0.35
CA THR A 140 15.06 -7.02 -1.33
C THR A 140 15.57 -8.35 -1.88
N GLU A 141 16.88 -8.50 -2.07
CA GLU A 141 17.51 -9.75 -2.52
C GLU A 141 17.21 -10.93 -1.58
N VAL A 142 17.30 -10.72 -0.27
CA VAL A 142 16.98 -11.76 0.73
C VAL A 142 15.54 -12.26 0.58
N MET A 143 14.61 -11.37 0.24
CA MET A 143 13.22 -11.74 0.00
C MET A 143 13.09 -12.58 -1.29
N MET A 144 13.75 -12.15 -2.36
CA MET A 144 13.73 -12.85 -3.67
C MET A 144 14.36 -14.24 -3.60
N ASP A 145 15.46 -14.38 -2.86
CA ASP A 145 16.12 -15.67 -2.63
C ASP A 145 15.20 -16.66 -1.89
N ASN A 146 14.37 -16.16 -0.99
CA ASN A 146 13.34 -16.93 -0.29
C ASN A 146 12.04 -17.10 -1.09
N LYS A 147 12.06 -16.79 -2.40
CA LYS A 147 10.91 -16.90 -3.31
C LYS A 147 9.69 -16.09 -2.86
N PHE A 148 9.93 -14.98 -2.16
CA PHE A 148 8.85 -14.09 -1.71
C PHE A 148 8.25 -13.36 -2.91
N ASP A 149 6.93 -13.48 -3.10
CA ASP A 149 6.22 -12.84 -4.21
C ASP A 149 5.47 -11.60 -3.75
N PHE A 150 5.92 -10.42 -4.19
CA PHE A 150 5.31 -9.15 -3.85
C PHE A 150 3.95 -8.90 -4.54
N THR A 151 3.62 -9.64 -5.60
CA THR A 151 2.37 -9.48 -6.35
C THR A 151 1.19 -10.13 -5.63
N CYS A 152 1.43 -11.20 -4.88
CA CYS A 152 0.44 -11.92 -4.10
C CYS A 152 0.26 -11.28 -2.72
N SER A 153 -0.29 -10.06 -2.67
CA SER A 153 -0.59 -9.33 -1.42
C SER A 153 -2.10 -9.31 -1.14
N SER A 154 -2.49 -9.20 0.14
CA SER A 154 -3.90 -9.06 0.52
C SER A 154 -4.40 -7.62 0.44
N GLY A 155 -3.51 -6.67 0.15
CA GLY A 155 -3.87 -5.27 0.04
C GLY A 155 -2.67 -4.38 -0.23
N ARG A 156 -2.97 -3.21 -0.77
CA ARG A 156 -2.02 -2.14 -1.04
C ARG A 156 -2.60 -0.84 -0.52
N SER A 157 -1.76 0.00 0.08
CA SER A 157 -2.20 1.29 0.61
C SER A 157 -1.13 2.35 0.46
N PRO A 158 -1.50 3.61 0.18
CA PRO A 158 -0.55 4.67 -0.11
C PRO A 158 0.26 5.09 1.12
N LEU A 159 1.49 5.54 0.88
CA LEU A 159 2.31 6.20 1.89
C LEU A 159 2.05 7.70 1.87
N HIS A 160 1.25 8.16 2.84
CA HIS A 160 0.76 9.55 2.88
C HIS A 160 1.84 10.62 3.12
N ASN A 161 3.02 10.20 3.58
CA ASN A 161 4.17 11.07 3.86
C ASN A 161 5.10 11.25 2.65
N ILE A 162 4.82 10.61 1.52
CA ILE A 162 5.64 10.69 0.30
C ILE A 162 4.83 11.40 -0.79
N GLU A 163 5.49 12.17 -1.65
CA GLU A 163 4.81 12.80 -2.79
C GLU A 163 4.18 11.72 -3.70
N SER A 164 2.92 11.92 -4.06
CA SER A 164 2.15 10.94 -4.84
C SER A 164 2.77 10.60 -6.19
N LYS A 165 3.57 11.52 -6.77
CA LYS A 165 4.30 11.30 -8.03
C LYS A 165 5.26 10.11 -7.98
N TYR A 166 5.70 9.70 -6.78
CA TYR A 166 6.58 8.56 -6.59
C TYR A 166 5.83 7.22 -6.45
N ASN A 167 4.49 7.22 -6.49
CA ASN A 167 3.64 6.03 -6.42
C ASN A 167 3.98 5.11 -5.22
N CYS A 168 4.33 5.69 -4.08
CA CYS A 168 4.80 4.93 -2.92
C CYS A 168 3.65 4.31 -2.14
N HIS A 169 3.68 2.99 -1.99
CA HIS A 169 2.68 2.20 -1.27
C HIS A 169 3.37 1.22 -0.33
N PHE A 170 2.66 0.80 0.71
CA PHE A 170 2.99 -0.42 1.44
C PHE A 170 2.07 -1.56 1.01
N LEU A 171 2.59 -2.77 1.08
CA LEU A 171 1.85 -4.00 0.82
C LEU A 171 1.47 -4.67 2.12
N VAL A 172 0.33 -5.36 2.13
CA VAL A 172 -0.21 -6.08 3.28
C VAL A 172 -0.16 -7.58 3.02
N PHE A 173 0.39 -8.29 4.00
CA PHE A 173 0.43 -9.76 4.03
C PHE A 173 -0.01 -10.19 5.42
N GLY A 174 -1.31 -10.48 5.59
CA GLY A 174 -1.89 -10.88 6.87
C GLY A 174 -1.67 -9.82 7.93
N LYS A 175 -0.88 -10.14 8.97
CA LYS A 175 -0.53 -9.21 10.05
C LYS A 175 0.72 -8.37 9.75
N TYR A 176 1.28 -8.44 8.56
CA TYR A 176 2.51 -7.72 8.19
C TYR A 176 2.23 -6.62 7.18
N ARG A 177 2.96 -5.51 7.36
CA ARG A 177 3.11 -4.46 6.34
C ARG A 177 4.54 -4.44 5.86
N VAL A 178 4.71 -4.41 4.55
CA VAL A 178 6.01 -4.36 3.88
C VAL A 178 6.14 -3.00 3.19
N TYR A 179 7.16 -2.25 3.59
CA TYR A 179 7.45 -0.90 3.13
C TYR A 179 8.74 -0.90 2.35
N ARG A 180 8.74 -0.30 1.15
CA ARG A 180 9.99 0.04 0.48
C ARG A 180 10.53 1.33 1.08
N ILE A 181 11.69 1.25 1.73
CA ILE A 181 12.35 2.40 2.36
C ILE A 181 13.57 2.88 1.57
N ASP A 182 14.15 2.00 0.74
CA ASP A 182 15.20 2.32 -0.23
C ASP A 182 15.03 1.45 -1.49
N PHE A 183 15.88 1.64 -2.51
CA PHE A 183 15.81 0.84 -3.72
C PHE A 183 15.98 -0.66 -3.42
N ASP A 184 16.89 -0.99 -2.50
CA ASP A 184 17.30 -2.34 -2.11
C ASP A 184 16.85 -2.76 -0.72
N LYS A 185 16.13 -1.90 0.04
CA LYS A 185 15.74 -2.16 1.44
C LYS A 185 14.25 -2.08 1.67
N LEU A 186 13.79 -3.03 2.48
CA LEU A 186 12.42 -3.19 2.90
C LEU A 186 12.34 -3.15 4.43
N LEU A 187 11.43 -2.34 4.95
CA LEU A 187 11.00 -2.43 6.34
C LEU A 187 9.78 -3.35 6.42
N ILE A 188 9.86 -4.38 7.24
CA ILE A 188 8.76 -5.30 7.51
C ILE A 188 8.30 -5.04 8.94
N LYS A 189 7.02 -4.77 9.10
CA LYS A 189 6.39 -4.49 10.41
C LYS A 189 5.23 -5.42 10.65
N LYS A 190 5.23 -6.11 11.80
CA LYS A 190 4.08 -6.87 12.27
C LYS A 190 3.14 -5.94 13.03
N ILE A 191 1.89 -5.88 12.60
CA ILE A 191 0.82 -5.16 13.28
C ILE A 191 0.29 -6.07 14.40
N THR A 192 0.48 -5.66 15.64
CA THR A 192 -0.27 -6.18 16.78
C THR A 192 -1.62 -5.47 16.83
N GLN A 193 -2.70 -6.24 16.76
CA GLN A 193 -4.05 -5.76 17.09
C GLN A 193 -4.19 -5.63 18.60
#